data_AF-A0AA96HK47-F1
#
_entry.id   AF-A0AA96HK47-F1
#
_cell.length_a   1.000
_cell.length_b   1.000
_cell.length_c   1.000
_cell.angle_alpha   90.00
_cell.angle_beta   90.00
_cell.angle_gamma   90.00
#
_symmetry.space_group_name_H-M   'P 1'
#
loop_
_entity.id
_entity.type
_entity.pdbx_description
1 polymer ?
#
loop_
_entity_poly.entity_id
_entity_poly.type
_entity_poly.pdbx_seq_one_letter_code
_entity_poly.pdbx_strand_id
1 'polypeptide(L)'
;MGVTVGVNHLSVVHKNSSGITPCFPDVCKTPTPGGPVPIPYPNIAKSSDTDKGAKKVKTDGKPPCVKDSNFKTSVGDEPGTLKGIASSKTKGKAEFVNYSFDVKFEGKNVARAFDIMLHNDKNTPPFPVMQKPIVAVQILEDIKCVICDKKL
;
A
#
# COMPACT_ATOMS: atom_id res chain seq x y z
N MET A 1 12.17 10.13 1.68
CA MET A 1 10.92 10.88 1.48
C MET A 1 10.00 10.59 2.64
N GLY A 2 9.45 11.63 3.25
CA GLY A 2 8.63 11.54 4.45
C GLY A 2 7.17 11.18 4.16
N VAL A 3 6.48 10.77 5.21
CA VAL A 3 5.03 10.67 5.31
C VAL A 3 4.59 11.77 6.28
N THR A 4 4.31 12.95 5.74
CA THR A 4 4.01 14.15 6.55
C THR A 4 2.52 14.44 6.63
N VAL A 5 1.72 13.87 5.72
CA VAL A 5 0.26 14.06 5.72
C VAL A 5 -0.43 12.93 6.47
N GLY A 6 -1.21 13.32 7.48
CA GLY A 6 -2.02 12.43 8.30
C GLY A 6 -3.52 12.57 8.06
N VAL A 7 -4.23 11.45 8.11
CA VAL A 7 -5.70 11.38 8.08
C VAL A 7 -6.15 10.40 9.17
N ASN A 8 -7.01 10.86 10.08
CA ASN A 8 -7.46 10.10 11.26
C ASN A 8 -6.28 9.47 12.06
N HIS A 9 -5.22 10.24 12.31
CA HIS A 9 -3.99 9.78 12.98
C HIS A 9 -3.17 8.71 12.24
N LEU A 10 -3.52 8.40 10.99
CA LEU A 10 -2.83 7.43 10.15
C LEU A 10 -2.20 8.14 8.95
N SER A 11 -1.01 7.70 8.54
CA SER A 11 -0.32 8.33 7.41
C SER A 11 -1.05 8.02 6.09
N VAL A 12 -1.17 9.00 5.20
CA VAL A 12 -1.77 8.81 3.87
C VAL A 12 -0.88 7.95 2.99
N VAL A 13 -1.47 7.01 2.26
CA VAL A 13 -0.71 6.13 1.34
C VAL A 13 -0.53 6.84 0.00
N HIS A 14 0.69 6.82 -0.54
CA HIS A 14 1.02 7.32 -1.87
C HIS A 14 2.26 6.60 -2.42
N LYS A 15 2.62 6.85 -3.68
CA LYS A 15 3.73 6.13 -4.35
C LYS A 15 5.07 6.15 -3.61
N ASN A 16 5.33 7.20 -2.82
CA ASN A 16 6.61 7.40 -2.15
C ASN A 16 6.52 7.24 -0.62
N SER A 17 5.38 6.74 -0.12
CA SER A 17 5.12 6.60 1.30
C SER A 17 5.81 5.38 1.93
N SER A 18 6.42 4.52 1.10
CA SER A 18 7.09 3.28 1.51
C SER A 18 6.15 2.28 2.21
N GLY A 19 4.88 2.26 1.83
CA GLY A 19 3.91 1.30 2.32
C GLY A 19 4.18 -0.10 1.74
N ILE A 20 4.11 -1.12 2.59
CA ILE A 20 4.25 -2.53 2.22
C ILE A 20 3.10 -3.30 2.85
N THR A 21 2.42 -4.11 2.07
CA THR A 21 1.44 -5.07 2.57
C THR A 21 2.00 -6.47 2.34
N PRO A 22 2.40 -7.21 3.39
CA PRO A 22 2.71 -8.63 3.29
C PRO A 22 1.45 -9.45 3.60
N CYS A 23 1.13 -10.41 2.76
CA CYS A 23 -0.06 -11.24 2.87
C CYS A 23 0.30 -12.72 2.82
N PHE A 24 -0.41 -13.53 3.61
CA PHE A 24 -0.36 -14.99 3.57
C PHE A 24 -1.67 -15.56 4.13
N PRO A 25 -2.24 -16.64 3.56
CA PRO A 25 -1.78 -17.35 2.37
C PRO A 25 -2.36 -16.79 1.05
N ASP A 26 -1.55 -16.82 -0.01
CA ASP A 26 -1.99 -16.70 -1.40
C ASP A 26 -2.00 -18.11 -2.03
N VAL A 27 -3.17 -18.75 -2.10
CA VAL A 27 -3.25 -20.16 -2.50
C VAL A 27 -3.32 -20.27 -4.02
N CYS A 28 -2.25 -20.81 -4.61
CA CYS A 28 -2.13 -21.02 -6.05
C CYS A 28 -2.08 -22.50 -6.39
N LYS A 29 -2.48 -22.83 -7.62
CA LYS A 29 -2.31 -24.16 -8.19
C LYS A 29 -0.87 -24.33 -8.65
N THR A 30 -0.20 -25.33 -8.11
CA THR A 30 1.22 -25.60 -8.42
C THR A 30 1.36 -26.97 -9.08
N PRO A 31 2.00 -27.06 -10.27
CA PRO A 31 2.27 -28.34 -10.91
C PRO A 31 3.13 -29.24 -10.03
N THR A 32 2.74 -30.50 -9.93
CA THR A 32 3.56 -31.58 -9.36
C THR A 32 3.46 -32.82 -10.24
N PRO A 33 4.32 -33.84 -10.07
CA PRO A 33 4.22 -35.09 -10.83
C PRO A 33 2.86 -35.79 -10.70
N GLY A 34 2.15 -35.60 -9.58
CA GLY A 34 0.82 -36.17 -9.34
C GLY A 34 -0.36 -35.31 -9.79
N GLY A 35 -0.09 -34.17 -10.44
CA GLY A 35 -1.09 -33.19 -10.86
C GLY A 35 -1.03 -31.86 -10.07
N PRO A 36 -1.87 -30.88 -10.41
CA PRO A 36 -1.88 -29.59 -9.71
C PRO A 36 -2.36 -29.73 -8.26
N VAL A 37 -1.60 -29.19 -7.30
CA VAL A 37 -1.99 -29.11 -5.89
C VAL A 37 -2.09 -27.66 -5.42
N PRO A 38 -3.07 -27.33 -4.55
CA PRO A 38 -3.12 -26.06 -3.83
C PRO A 38 -1.90 -25.87 -2.92
N ILE A 39 -1.09 -24.85 -3.17
CA ILE A 39 0.03 -24.48 -2.29
C ILE A 39 -0.14 -23.02 -1.82
N PRO A 40 -0.04 -22.75 -0.50
CA PRO A 40 -0.08 -21.38 0.02
C PRO A 40 1.28 -20.69 -0.19
N TYR A 41 1.27 -19.54 -0.83
CA TYR A 41 2.45 -18.69 -1.05
C TYR A 41 2.38 -17.40 -0.23
N PRO A 42 3.52 -16.81 0.15
CA PRO A 42 3.57 -15.42 0.58
C PRO A 42 3.30 -14.50 -0.61
N ASN A 43 2.63 -13.38 -0.38
CA ASN A 43 2.38 -12.37 -1.40
C ASN A 43 2.58 -10.96 -0.86
N ILE A 44 3.36 -10.13 -1.54
CA ILE A 44 3.71 -8.77 -1.12
C ILE A 44 3.29 -7.78 -2.19
N ALA A 45 2.62 -6.70 -1.79
CA ALA A 45 2.40 -5.54 -2.65
C ALA A 45 2.96 -4.27 -2.00
N LYS A 46 3.33 -3.28 -2.82
CA LYS A 46 4.06 -2.08 -2.38
C LYS A 46 3.38 -0.82 -2.86
N SER A 47 3.38 0.22 -2.04
CA SER A 47 2.81 1.52 -2.42
C SER A 47 3.55 2.16 -3.59
N SER A 48 4.81 1.78 -3.86
CA SER A 48 5.54 2.17 -5.07
C SER A 48 4.81 1.83 -6.38
N ASP A 49 3.93 0.82 -6.35
CA ASP A 49 3.13 0.39 -7.48
C ASP A 49 1.74 1.03 -7.50
N THR A 50 1.53 2.12 -6.75
CA THR A 50 0.26 2.87 -6.75
C THR A 50 -0.20 3.21 -8.18
N ASP A 51 -1.46 2.90 -8.45
CA ASP A 51 -2.21 3.28 -9.63
C ASP A 51 -3.53 3.92 -9.26
N LYS A 52 -4.08 4.71 -10.18
CA LYS A 52 -5.36 5.42 -9.99
C LYS A 52 -5.41 6.25 -8.70
N GLY A 53 -4.30 6.91 -8.35
CA GLY A 53 -4.26 7.92 -7.29
C GLY A 53 -5.13 9.14 -7.64
N ALA A 54 -5.27 10.08 -6.69
CA ALA A 54 -5.97 11.34 -6.92
C ALA A 54 -5.35 12.14 -8.09
N LYS A 55 -6.13 13.02 -8.74
CA LYS A 55 -5.69 13.73 -9.95
C LYS A 55 -5.09 15.11 -9.68
N LYS A 56 -5.68 15.83 -8.74
CA LYS A 56 -5.40 17.23 -8.39
C LYS A 56 -4.73 17.33 -7.02
N VAL A 57 -5.19 16.54 -6.05
CA VAL A 57 -4.62 16.55 -4.69
C VAL A 57 -3.25 15.89 -4.69
N LYS A 58 -2.32 16.47 -3.91
CA LYS A 58 -0.99 15.91 -3.66
C LYS A 58 -0.71 15.85 -2.17
N THR A 59 -0.10 14.75 -1.72
CA THR A 59 0.46 14.55 -0.38
C THR A 59 1.93 14.19 -0.54
N ASP A 60 2.83 14.87 0.16
CA ASP A 60 4.28 14.67 0.00
C ASP A 60 4.73 14.77 -1.48
N GLY A 61 4.10 15.69 -2.22
CA GLY A 61 4.36 15.90 -3.65
C GLY A 61 3.85 14.79 -4.59
N LYS A 62 3.08 13.82 -4.09
CA LYS A 62 2.57 12.68 -4.87
C LYS A 62 1.04 12.57 -4.79
N PRO A 63 0.39 12.02 -5.84
CA PRO A 63 -1.01 11.61 -5.76
C PRO A 63 -1.26 10.64 -4.60
N PRO A 64 -2.12 10.97 -3.62
CA PRO A 64 -2.56 10.03 -2.60
C PRO A 64 -3.45 8.92 -3.18
N CYS A 65 -3.42 7.77 -2.53
CA CYS A 65 -4.37 6.68 -2.75
C CYS A 65 -5.75 7.07 -2.20
N VAL A 66 -6.78 6.79 -2.99
CA VAL A 66 -8.19 6.98 -2.67
C VAL A 66 -8.95 5.67 -2.93
N LYS A 67 -10.25 5.63 -2.66
CA LYS A 67 -11.11 4.44 -2.77
C LYS A 67 -10.96 3.59 -4.06
N ASP A 68 -10.62 4.21 -5.19
CA ASP A 68 -10.45 3.52 -6.48
C ASP A 68 -8.99 3.19 -6.84
N SER A 69 -8.05 3.57 -5.96
CA SER A 69 -6.63 3.29 -6.11
C SER A 69 -6.33 1.82 -5.84
N ASN A 70 -5.21 1.35 -6.38
CA ASN A 70 -4.71 0.00 -6.20
C ASN A 70 -3.19 -0.01 -6.31
N PHE A 71 -2.55 -1.10 -5.91
CA PHE A 71 -1.17 -1.39 -6.30
C PHE A 71 -1.21 -2.30 -7.53
N LYS A 72 -0.52 -1.91 -8.60
CA LYS A 72 -0.63 -2.54 -9.93
C LYS A 72 -0.39 -4.04 -9.92
N THR A 73 0.44 -4.51 -9.00
CA THR A 73 0.88 -5.89 -8.94
C THR A 73 1.23 -6.27 -7.50
N SER A 74 1.27 -7.58 -7.26
CA SER A 74 1.73 -8.19 -6.04
C SER A 74 2.61 -9.40 -6.39
N VAL A 75 3.56 -9.78 -5.53
CA VAL A 75 4.62 -10.75 -5.88
C VAL A 75 4.91 -11.74 -4.76
N GLY A 76 5.44 -12.91 -5.08
CA GLY A 76 5.75 -14.01 -4.14
C GLY A 76 5.03 -15.33 -4.48
N ASP A 77 3.99 -15.27 -5.31
CA ASP A 77 3.13 -16.39 -5.72
C ASP A 77 3.53 -17.00 -7.09
N GLU A 78 4.64 -16.55 -7.69
CA GLU A 78 5.13 -17.00 -8.99
C GLU A 78 5.36 -18.51 -9.14
N PRO A 79 5.75 -19.28 -8.10
CA PRO A 79 5.88 -20.73 -8.23
C PRO A 79 4.54 -21.43 -8.50
N GLY A 80 3.41 -20.80 -8.17
CA GLY A 80 2.07 -21.26 -8.52
C GLY A 80 1.73 -20.96 -9.99
N THR A 81 2.42 -21.62 -10.91
CA THR A 81 2.35 -21.32 -12.36
C THR A 81 0.98 -21.57 -12.99
N LEU A 82 0.10 -22.34 -12.32
CA LEU A 82 -1.29 -22.55 -12.76
C LEU A 82 -2.26 -21.55 -12.11
N LYS A 83 -1.74 -20.48 -11.50
CA LYS A 83 -2.44 -19.29 -10.99
C LYS A 83 -3.22 -19.52 -9.70
N GLY A 84 -3.67 -18.42 -9.10
CA GLY A 84 -4.50 -18.39 -7.90
C GLY A 84 -5.79 -19.20 -8.03
N ILE A 85 -6.21 -19.85 -6.95
CA ILE A 85 -7.44 -20.67 -6.92
C ILE A 85 -8.69 -19.81 -7.12
N ALA A 86 -8.77 -18.67 -6.46
CA ALA A 86 -9.90 -17.75 -6.57
C ALA A 86 -9.73 -16.77 -7.73
N SER A 87 -8.53 -16.20 -7.91
CA SER A 87 -8.33 -15.12 -8.90
C SER A 87 -8.05 -15.61 -10.31
N SER A 88 -7.57 -16.86 -10.50
CA SER A 88 -7.01 -17.34 -11.77
C SER A 88 -5.95 -16.39 -12.35
N LYS A 89 -5.20 -15.70 -11.49
CA LYS A 89 -4.05 -14.87 -11.87
C LYS A 89 -2.80 -15.19 -11.06
N THR A 90 -1.69 -14.72 -11.59
CA THR A 90 -0.40 -14.61 -10.89
C THR A 90 -0.02 -13.15 -11.03
N LYS A 91 0.53 -12.53 -9.99
CA LYS A 91 0.90 -11.11 -9.99
C LYS A 91 -0.24 -10.10 -10.23
N GLY A 92 -1.47 -10.46 -9.85
CA GLY A 92 -2.62 -9.54 -9.93
C GLY A 92 -2.44 -8.28 -9.07
N LYS A 93 -3.35 -7.31 -9.24
CA LYS A 93 -3.33 -6.08 -8.44
C LYS A 93 -3.66 -6.34 -6.97
N ALA A 94 -3.20 -5.47 -6.09
CA ALA A 94 -3.68 -5.39 -4.72
C ALA A 94 -4.66 -4.22 -4.56
N GLU A 95 -5.86 -4.49 -4.06
CA GLU A 95 -6.97 -3.53 -3.98
C GLU A 95 -7.33 -3.21 -2.53
N PHE A 96 -7.55 -1.94 -2.23
CA PHE A 96 -8.03 -1.50 -0.93
C PHE A 96 -9.49 -1.93 -0.70
N VAL A 97 -9.76 -2.50 0.47
CA VAL A 97 -11.10 -2.85 0.96
C VAL A 97 -11.57 -1.87 2.03
N ASN A 98 -10.63 -1.24 2.75
CA ASN A 98 -10.92 -0.22 3.74
C ASN A 98 -10.24 1.10 3.39
N TYR A 99 -10.78 2.19 3.92
CA TYR A 99 -10.37 3.57 3.68
C TYR A 99 -10.85 4.43 4.86
N SER A 100 -10.47 5.70 4.92
CA SER A 100 -11.07 6.68 5.84
C SER A 100 -12.60 6.72 5.70
N PHE A 101 -13.35 6.82 6.80
CA PHE A 101 -14.81 6.86 6.76
C PHE A 101 -15.36 8.28 6.48
N ASP A 102 -14.60 9.30 6.86
CA ASP A 102 -15.04 10.69 6.91
C ASP A 102 -14.19 11.63 6.04
N VAL A 103 -12.90 11.36 5.88
CA VAL A 103 -12.00 12.19 5.07
C VAL A 103 -11.96 11.71 3.63
N LYS A 104 -12.24 12.64 2.71
CA LYS A 104 -12.29 12.39 1.27
C LYS A 104 -11.40 13.37 0.51
N PHE A 105 -10.64 12.87 -0.44
CA PHE A 105 -9.97 13.68 -1.47
C PHE A 105 -10.71 13.48 -2.79
N GLU A 106 -11.07 14.58 -3.45
CA GLU A 106 -11.81 14.55 -4.73
C GLU A 106 -13.13 13.75 -4.63
N GLY A 107 -13.80 13.83 -3.48
CA GLY A 107 -15.04 13.08 -3.20
C GLY A 107 -14.84 11.59 -2.91
N LYS A 108 -13.60 11.10 -2.86
CA LYS A 108 -13.26 9.69 -2.61
C LYS A 108 -12.52 9.52 -1.30
N ASN A 109 -12.92 8.52 -0.53
CA ASN A 109 -12.30 8.20 0.75
C ASN A 109 -10.80 7.95 0.61
N VAL A 110 -10.00 8.48 1.54
CA VAL A 110 -8.52 8.41 1.50
C VAL A 110 -8.05 7.07 2.04
N ALA A 111 -7.10 6.41 1.36
CA ALA A 111 -6.45 5.21 1.87
C ALA A 111 -5.25 5.57 2.76
N ARG A 112 -5.14 4.90 3.89
CA ARG A 112 -4.22 5.20 4.99
C ARG A 112 -3.41 3.97 5.38
N ALA A 113 -2.39 4.18 6.21
CA ALA A 113 -1.74 3.09 6.91
C ALA A 113 -2.78 2.20 7.61
N PHE A 114 -2.53 0.90 7.64
CA PHE A 114 -3.39 -0.14 8.22
C PHE A 114 -4.73 -0.37 7.53
N ASP A 115 -5.09 0.39 6.50
CA ASP A 115 -6.24 0.03 5.68
C ASP A 115 -5.96 -1.29 4.94
N ILE A 116 -6.94 -2.20 5.01
CA ILE A 116 -6.80 -3.58 4.51
C ILE A 116 -6.90 -3.66 2.99
N MET A 117 -6.13 -4.56 2.42
CA MET A 117 -6.05 -4.84 0.99
C MET A 117 -6.23 -6.33 0.70
N LEU A 118 -6.75 -6.64 -0.48
CA LEU A 118 -6.78 -7.99 -1.05
C LEU A 118 -5.77 -8.07 -2.18
N HIS A 119 -4.93 -9.10 -2.20
CA HIS A 119 -3.85 -9.23 -3.18
C HIS A 119 -4.22 -10.15 -4.33
N ASN A 120 -3.41 -10.09 -5.40
CA ASN A 120 -3.50 -10.96 -6.56
C ASN A 120 -4.93 -11.07 -7.11
N ASP A 121 -5.61 -9.93 -7.27
CA ASP A 121 -7.02 -9.86 -7.68
C ASP A 121 -7.95 -10.68 -6.76
N LYS A 122 -7.80 -10.49 -5.44
CA LYS A 122 -8.64 -11.10 -4.38
C LYS A 122 -8.43 -12.60 -4.20
N ASN A 123 -7.20 -13.08 -4.42
CA ASN A 123 -6.83 -14.47 -4.13
C ASN A 123 -6.46 -14.72 -2.66
N THR A 124 -6.30 -13.65 -1.89
CA THR A 124 -5.78 -13.69 -0.52
C THR A 124 -6.81 -13.20 0.49
N PRO A 125 -6.69 -13.54 1.78
CA PRO A 125 -7.42 -12.84 2.83
C PRO A 125 -6.99 -11.35 2.92
N PRO A 126 -7.79 -10.49 3.58
CA PRO A 126 -7.44 -9.08 3.75
C PRO A 126 -6.23 -8.88 4.66
N PHE A 127 -5.25 -8.09 4.22
CA PHE A 127 -4.06 -7.72 5.00
C PHE A 127 -3.82 -6.20 4.97
N PRO A 128 -3.36 -5.59 6.07
CA PRO A 128 -3.15 -4.15 6.16
C PRO A 128 -1.92 -3.70 5.38
N VAL A 129 -2.00 -2.51 4.76
CA VAL A 129 -0.78 -1.81 4.30
C VAL A 129 -0.03 -1.23 5.48
N MET A 130 1.15 -1.75 5.75
CA MET A 130 2.04 -1.26 6.79
C MET A 130 2.86 -0.10 6.24
N GLN A 131 2.82 1.02 6.93
CA GLN A 131 3.52 2.24 6.54
C GLN A 131 4.09 2.92 7.78
N LYS A 132 5.14 3.72 7.59
CA LYS A 132 5.71 4.53 8.67
C LYS A 132 4.62 5.45 9.25
N PRO A 133 4.65 5.72 10.58
CA PRO A 133 3.73 6.66 11.18
C PRO A 133 3.92 8.06 10.61
N ILE A 134 2.93 8.93 10.81
CA ILE A 134 3.04 10.34 10.44
C ILE A 134 4.21 10.94 11.23
N VAL A 135 5.24 11.39 10.52
CA VAL A 135 6.37 12.07 11.13
C VAL A 135 6.05 13.55 11.10
N ALA A 136 5.35 14.02 12.13
CA ALA A 136 5.20 15.45 12.41
C ALA A 136 6.46 15.96 13.13
N VAL A 137 7.64 15.74 12.54
CA VAL A 137 8.78 16.53 12.96
C VAL A 137 8.48 17.94 12.46
N GLN A 138 8.26 18.88 13.38
CA GLN A 138 8.45 20.28 13.05
C GLN A 138 9.86 20.36 12.51
N ILE A 139 9.99 20.42 11.19
CA ILE A 139 11.20 20.95 10.60
C ILE A 139 11.17 22.40 11.09
N LEU A 140 11.84 22.66 12.21
CA LEU A 140 12.20 24.01 12.59
C LEU A 140 13.19 24.43 11.50
N GLU A 141 12.66 24.87 10.36
CA GLU A 141 13.47 25.33 9.23
C GLU A 141 14.35 26.54 9.63
N ASP A 142 14.12 27.07 10.82
CA ASP A 142 14.80 28.19 11.46
C ASP A 142 15.40 27.85 12.85
N ILE A 143 15.90 26.63 13.11
CA ILE A 143 16.74 26.47 14.31
C ILE A 143 18.01 27.31 14.10
N LYS A 144 18.08 28.43 14.82
CA LYS A 144 19.27 29.26 14.92
C LYS A 144 20.07 28.84 16.14
N CYS A 145 21.39 28.84 16.02
CA CYS A 145 22.27 28.68 17.16
C CYS A 145 22.02 29.81 18.16
N VAL A 146 21.64 29.48 19.40
CA VAL A 146 21.35 30.48 20.46
C VAL A 146 22.56 31.32 20.87
N ILE A 147 23.77 30.94 20.42
CA ILE A 147 25.02 31.65 20.72
C ILE A 147 25.41 32.61 19.57
N CYS A 148 25.15 32.23 18.32
CA CYS A 148 25.66 32.99 17.16
C CYS A 148 24.62 33.34 16.10
N ASP A 149 23.34 33.03 16.34
CA ASP A 149 22.18 33.29 15.46
C ASP A 149 22.29 32.75 14.02
N LYS A 150 23.31 31.93 13.74
CA LYS A 150 23.45 31.23 12.46
C LYS A 150 22.49 30.05 12.39
N LYS A 151 21.96 29.81 11.19
CA LYS A 151 21.15 28.62 10.89
C LYS A 151 21.96 27.36 11.18
N LEU A 152 21.38 26.45 11.96
CA LEU A 152 21.93 25.13 12.25
C LEU A 152 21.71 24.16 11.08
#